data_AF-A0A524J9Y1-F1
#
_entry.id   AF-A0A524J9Y1-F1
#
_cell.length_a   1.000
_cell.length_b   1.000
_cell.length_c   1.000
_cell.angle_alpha   90.00
_cell.angle_beta   90.00
_cell.angle_gamma   90.00
#
_symmetry.space_group_name_H-M   'P 1'
#
loop_
_entity.id
_entity.type
_entity.pdbx_description
1 polymer ?
#
loop_
_entity_poly.entity_id
_entity_poly.type
_entity_poly.pdbx_seq_one_letter_code
_entity_poly.pdbx_strand_id
1 'polypeptide(L)'
;MLITCHNLDEPLKSVRYWGSTVLELDAQALVDILAVRWQIETFFEYAKDMLGSDDYQVMTAQTVLRFWTLIACLMCFLEEQRAVNPELRLTCGDVRRNIQHQHHLNLLHWLEDRFKDGCSIQQVCSQLALSNS
;
A
#
# COMPACT_ATOMS: atom_id res chain seq x y z
N MET A 1 -21.37 -14.39 23.73
CA MET A 1 -21.51 -13.81 22.39
C MET A 1 -22.45 -12.63 22.51
N LEU A 2 -21.97 -11.43 22.19
CA LEU A 2 -22.75 -10.21 22.17
C LEU A 2 -23.24 -9.99 20.73
N ILE A 3 -24.53 -9.73 20.54
CA ILE A 3 -25.09 -9.27 19.26
C ILE A 3 -25.67 -7.89 19.50
N THR A 4 -25.19 -6.88 18.78
CA THR A 4 -25.71 -5.51 18.87
C THR A 4 -26.42 -5.14 17.58
N CYS A 5 -27.49 -4.36 17.73
CA CYS A 5 -28.23 -3.71 16.65
C CYS A 5 -28.26 -2.21 16.95
N HIS A 6 -27.96 -1.38 15.97
CA HIS A 6 -27.88 0.07 16.15
C HIS A 6 -29.29 0.69 16.26
N ASN A 7 -30.24 0.19 15.48
CA ASN A 7 -31.63 0.65 15.52
C ASN A 7 -32.58 -0.50 15.15
N LEU A 8 -33.44 -0.92 16.09
CA LEU A 8 -34.41 -1.99 15.90
C LEU A 8 -35.65 -1.56 15.09
N ASP A 9 -35.90 -0.26 14.99
CA ASP A 9 -37.05 0.30 14.26
C ASP A 9 -36.78 0.47 12.76
N GLU A 10 -35.54 0.20 12.32
CA GLU A 10 -35.20 0.22 10.91
C GLU A 10 -35.87 -0.92 10.13
N PRO A 11 -36.26 -0.67 8.86
CA PRO A 11 -36.75 -1.72 7.99
C PRO A 11 -35.79 -2.93 7.98
N LEU A 12 -36.34 -4.15 7.97
CA LEU A 12 -35.56 -5.40 7.96
C LEU A 12 -34.49 -5.47 6.85
N LYS A 13 -34.64 -4.70 5.76
CA LYS A 13 -33.64 -4.62 4.67
C LYS A 13 -32.46 -3.70 5.00
N SER A 14 -32.63 -2.71 5.86
CA SER A 14 -31.58 -1.74 6.24
C SER A 14 -30.98 -2.03 7.61
N VAL A 15 -31.69 -2.74 8.49
CA VAL A 15 -31.15 -3.13 9.80
C VAL A 15 -29.82 -3.88 9.65
N ARG A 16 -28.89 -3.60 10.55
CA ARG A 16 -27.56 -4.22 10.60
C ARG A 16 -27.34 -4.81 11.98
N TYR A 17 -26.78 -6.01 11.99
CA TYR A 17 -26.41 -6.73 13.19
C TYR A 17 -24.91 -6.96 13.20
N TRP A 18 -24.32 -6.86 14.39
CA TRP A 18 -22.90 -7.09 14.59
C TRP A 18 -22.71 -8.04 15.76
N GLY A 19 -21.73 -8.94 15.63
CA GLY A 19 -21.43 -9.95 16.64
C GLY A 19 -20.03 -9.78 17.22
N SER A 20 -19.88 -9.97 18.53
CA SER A 20 -18.59 -9.93 19.23
C SER A 20 -18.46 -11.03 20.28
N THR A 21 -17.23 -11.47 20.49
CA THR A 21 -16.84 -12.28 21.66
C THR A 21 -16.53 -11.40 22.88
N VAL A 22 -16.31 -10.10 22.69
CA VAL A 22 -16.06 -9.13 23.76
C VAL A 22 -17.39 -8.59 24.27
N LEU A 23 -17.77 -9.00 25.48
CA LEU A 23 -19.11 -8.74 26.06
C LEU A 23 -19.28 -7.32 26.62
N GLU A 24 -18.18 -6.64 26.91
CA GLU A 24 -18.13 -5.31 27.54
C GLU A 24 -18.27 -4.16 26.52
N LEU A 25 -18.31 -4.47 25.22
CA LEU A 25 -18.44 -3.43 24.20
C LEU A 25 -19.87 -2.90 24.12
N ASP A 26 -20.01 -1.58 24.07
CA ASP A 26 -21.24 -0.97 23.61
C ASP A 26 -21.33 -1.03 22.06
N ALA A 27 -22.50 -0.65 21.53
CA ALA A 27 -22.75 -0.69 20.09
C ALA A 27 -21.81 0.23 19.30
N GLN A 28 -21.43 1.39 19.85
CA GLN A 28 -20.57 2.35 19.15
C GLN A 28 -19.12 1.85 19.11
N ALA A 29 -18.59 1.35 20.24
CA ALA A 29 -17.26 0.78 20.34
C ALA A 29 -17.09 -0.42 19.41
N LEU A 30 -18.13 -1.24 19.23
CA LEU A 30 -18.11 -2.33 18.26
C LEU A 30 -18.05 -1.81 16.81
N VAL A 31 -18.84 -0.78 16.49
CA VAL A 31 -18.80 -0.12 15.17
C VAL A 31 -17.43 0.49 14.90
N ASP A 32 -16.81 1.14 15.88
CA ASP A 32 -15.48 1.76 15.75
C ASP A 32 -14.39 0.71 15.48
N ILE A 33 -14.44 -0.44 16.16
CA ILE A 33 -13.54 -1.58 15.90
C ILE A 33 -13.74 -2.11 14.47
N LEU A 34 -14.99 -2.27 14.04
CA LEU A 34 -15.29 -2.74 12.69
C LEU A 34 -14.96 -1.71 11.62
N ALA A 35 -14.96 -0.41 11.94
CA ALA A 35 -14.54 0.63 11.02
C ALA A 35 -13.05 0.49 10.65
N VAL A 36 -12.20 -0.08 11.53
CA VAL A 36 -10.81 -0.42 11.20
C VAL A 36 -10.73 -1.40 10.02
N ARG A 37 -11.75 -2.26 9.82
CA ARG A 37 -11.84 -3.17 8.66
C ARG A 37 -11.81 -2.42 7.34
N TRP A 38 -12.28 -1.16 7.30
CA TRP A 38 -12.21 -0.32 6.11
C TRP A 38 -10.77 -0.10 5.64
N GLN A 39 -9.79 -0.09 6.56
CA GLN A 39 -8.37 0.01 6.21
C GLN A 39 -7.90 -1.21 5.40
N ILE A 40 -8.49 -2.39 5.62
CA ILE A 40 -8.20 -3.61 4.84
C ILE A 40 -8.76 -3.47 3.42
N GLU A 41 -10.00 -3.01 3.27
CA GLU A 41 -10.60 -2.78 1.95
C GLU A 41 -9.81 -1.72 1.16
N THR A 42 -9.43 -0.63 1.83
CA THR A 42 -8.59 0.43 1.27
C THR A 42 -7.20 -0.10 0.88
N PHE A 43 -6.60 -0.99 1.68
CA PHE A 43 -5.33 -1.67 1.35
C PHE A 43 -5.44 -2.48 0.06
N PHE A 44 -6.52 -3.26 -0.11
CA PHE A 44 -6.70 -4.04 -1.33
C PHE A 44 -6.97 -3.16 -2.54
N GLU A 45 -7.71 -2.07 -2.40
CA GLU A 45 -7.91 -1.09 -3.48
C GLU A 45 -6.57 -0.46 -3.92
N TYR A 46 -5.73 -0.02 -2.97
CA TYR A 46 -4.40 0.46 -3.29
C TYR A 46 -3.51 -0.60 -3.92
N ALA A 47 -3.52 -1.84 -3.44
CA ALA A 47 -2.72 -2.92 -4.00
C ALA A 47 -3.09 -3.18 -5.47
N LYS A 48 -4.38 -3.11 -5.80
CA LYS A 48 -4.89 -3.29 -7.17
C LYS A 48 -4.45 -2.17 -8.08
N ASP A 49 -4.76 -0.93 -7.72
CA ASP A 49 -4.51 0.24 -8.57
C ASP A 49 -3.02 0.58 -8.68
N MET A 50 -2.25 0.41 -7.60
CA MET A 50 -0.87 0.90 -7.54
C MET A 50 0.15 -0.10 -8.06
N LEU A 51 -0.15 -1.39 -7.92
CA LEU A 51 0.77 -2.49 -8.22
C LEU A 51 0.28 -3.38 -9.37
N GLY A 52 -0.90 -3.07 -9.93
CA GLY A 52 -1.49 -3.86 -11.00
C GLY A 52 -1.73 -5.30 -10.55
N SER A 53 -2.05 -5.52 -9.28
CA SER A 53 -2.21 -6.89 -8.76
C SER A 53 -3.32 -7.66 -9.45
N ASP A 54 -4.31 -6.94 -10.00
CA ASP A 54 -5.39 -7.53 -10.79
C ASP A 54 -4.89 -8.09 -12.14
N ASP A 55 -3.79 -7.58 -12.67
CA ASP A 55 -3.13 -8.07 -13.90
C ASP A 55 -2.07 -9.15 -13.60
N TYR A 56 -1.65 -9.30 -12.34
CA TYR A 56 -0.58 -10.23 -11.93
C TYR A 56 -1.14 -11.59 -11.48
N GLN A 57 -1.28 -12.52 -12.43
CA GLN A 57 -1.79 -13.87 -12.15
C GLN A 57 -0.72 -14.76 -11.49
N VAL A 58 -0.86 -14.99 -10.18
CA VAL A 58 -0.02 -15.90 -9.40
C VAL A 58 -0.66 -17.30 -9.33
N MET A 59 0.05 -18.31 -9.83
CA MET A 59 -0.52 -19.67 -9.99
C MET A 59 -0.02 -20.72 -8.98
N THR A 60 0.83 -20.33 -8.02
CA THR A 60 1.32 -21.25 -6.98
C THR A 60 1.21 -20.63 -5.60
N ALA A 61 0.99 -21.46 -4.57
CA ALA A 61 0.93 -21.00 -3.18
C ALA A 61 2.20 -20.24 -2.75
N GLN A 62 3.38 -20.69 -3.21
CA GLN A 62 4.64 -20.02 -2.90
C GLN A 62 4.72 -18.63 -3.56
N THR A 63 4.29 -18.49 -4.81
CA THR A 63 4.27 -17.20 -5.50
C THR A 63 3.27 -16.26 -4.83
N VAL A 64 2.08 -16.75 -4.45
CA VAL A 64 1.08 -15.99 -3.70
C VAL A 64 1.67 -15.45 -2.39
N LEU A 65 2.34 -16.30 -1.62
CA LEU A 65 2.97 -15.89 -0.36
C LEU A 65 4.02 -14.80 -0.57
N ARG A 66 4.94 -15.00 -1.52
CA ARG A 66 6.00 -14.04 -1.83
C ARG A 66 5.42 -12.70 -2.31
N PHE A 67 4.44 -12.77 -3.20
CA PHE A 67 3.75 -11.60 -3.73
C PHE A 67 3.15 -10.78 -2.59
N TRP A 68 2.25 -11.36 -1.79
CA TRP A 68 1.59 -10.62 -0.71
C TRP A 68 2.56 -10.14 0.38
N THR A 69 3.65 -10.86 0.62
CA THR A 69 4.71 -10.40 1.53
C THR A 69 5.36 -9.13 1.02
N LEU A 70 5.73 -9.08 -0.27
CA LEU A 70 6.32 -7.89 -0.88
C LEU A 70 5.34 -6.72 -0.93
N ILE A 71 4.06 -6.97 -1.23
CA ILE A 71 3.01 -5.94 -1.19
C ILE A 71 2.89 -5.36 0.23
N ALA A 72 2.86 -6.22 1.25
CA ALA A 72 2.78 -5.77 2.65
C ALA A 72 4.00 -4.93 3.06
N CYS A 73 5.22 -5.37 2.70
CA CYS A 73 6.44 -4.60 2.96
C CYS A 73 6.41 -3.24 2.25
N LEU A 74 6.00 -3.19 0.99
CA LEU A 74 5.90 -1.94 0.24
C LEU A 74 4.86 -1.00 0.85
N MET A 75 3.69 -1.50 1.23
CA MET A 75 2.65 -0.68 1.86
C MET A 75 3.12 -0.13 3.21
N CYS A 76 3.80 -0.94 4.02
CA CYS A 76 4.42 -0.47 5.27
C CYS A 76 5.39 0.69 5.01
N PHE A 77 6.29 0.52 4.05
CA PHE A 77 7.23 1.56 3.65
C PHE A 77 6.52 2.84 3.16
N LEU A 78 5.51 2.73 2.30
CA LEU A 78 4.77 3.89 1.79
C LEU A 78 4.01 4.62 2.89
N GLU A 79 3.41 3.90 3.84
CA GLU A 79 2.75 4.48 5.01
C GLU A 79 3.74 5.22 5.92
N GLU A 80 4.93 4.67 6.15
CA GLU A 80 5.99 5.36 6.89
C GLU A 80 6.39 6.66 6.20
N GLN A 81 6.58 6.64 4.88
CA GLN A 81 6.91 7.84 4.10
C GLN A 81 5.77 8.88 4.12
N ARG A 82 4.51 8.42 4.07
CA ARG A 82 3.33 9.26 4.19
C ARG A 82 3.23 9.93 5.55
N ALA A 83 3.60 9.22 6.62
CA ALA A 83 3.58 9.70 7.99
C ALA A 83 4.61 10.81 8.27
N VAL A 84 5.62 10.99 7.42
CA VAL A 84 6.60 12.10 7.54
C VAL A 84 5.93 13.46 7.37
N ASN A 85 4.90 13.57 6.52
CA ASN A 85 4.21 14.83 6.23
C ASN A 85 2.68 14.67 6.32
N PRO A 86 2.12 14.51 7.54
CA PRO A 86 0.71 14.22 7.74
C PRO A 86 -0.21 15.37 7.28
N GLU A 87 0.29 16.61 7.32
CA GLU A 87 -0.41 17.83 6.90
C GLU A 87 -0.82 17.80 5.42
N LEU A 88 -0.03 17.14 4.56
CA LEU A 88 -0.26 17.13 3.11
C LEU A 88 -1.38 16.18 2.67
N ARG A 89 -1.93 15.36 3.59
CA ARG A 89 -3.01 14.39 3.34
C ARG A 89 -2.82 13.57 2.06
N LEU A 90 -1.58 13.20 1.76
CA LEU A 90 -1.22 12.45 0.56
C LEU A 90 -1.79 11.03 0.62
N THR A 91 -2.11 10.47 -0.53
CA THR A 91 -2.35 9.02 -0.65
C THR A 91 -1.03 8.26 -0.75
N CYS A 92 -1.03 6.95 -0.49
CA CYS A 92 0.15 6.11 -0.75
C CYS A 92 0.58 6.15 -2.23
N GLY A 93 -0.36 6.39 -3.15
CA GLY A 93 -0.08 6.53 -4.58
C GLY A 93 0.70 7.80 -4.90
N ASP A 94 0.37 8.90 -4.23
CA ASP A 94 1.12 10.17 -4.35
C ASP A 94 2.54 10.02 -3.82
N VAL A 95 2.68 9.39 -2.66
CA VAL A 95 3.99 9.14 -2.04
C VAL A 95 4.86 8.28 -2.96
N ARG A 96 4.32 7.20 -3.51
CA ARG A 96 5.02 6.36 -4.48
C ARG A 96 5.47 7.16 -5.71
N ARG A 97 4.58 7.95 -6.33
CA ARG A 97 4.90 8.79 -7.50
C ARG A 97 6.01 9.78 -7.18
N ASN A 98 5.96 10.41 -6.01
CA ASN A 98 6.99 11.36 -5.57
C ASN A 98 8.35 10.66 -5.40
N ILE A 99 8.38 9.50 -4.75
CA ILE A 99 9.60 8.69 -4.57
C ILE A 99 10.18 8.28 -5.93
N GLN A 100 9.35 7.79 -6.85
CA GLN A 100 9.78 7.44 -8.21
C GLN A 100 10.35 8.65 -8.96
N HIS A 101 9.68 9.80 -8.87
CA HIS A 101 10.15 11.03 -9.47
C HIS A 101 11.52 11.46 -8.90
N GLN A 102 11.67 11.42 -7.58
CA GLN A 102 12.94 11.73 -6.91
C GLN A 102 14.06 10.76 -7.33
N HIS A 103 13.77 9.46 -7.43
CA HIS A 103 14.76 8.49 -7.91
C HIS A 103 15.17 8.73 -9.36
N HIS A 104 14.24 9.12 -10.24
CA HIS A 104 14.59 9.50 -11.61
C HIS A 104 15.51 10.72 -11.65
N LEU A 105 15.22 11.76 -10.86
CA LEU A 105 16.09 12.93 -10.75
C LEU A 105 17.48 12.59 -10.19
N ASN A 106 17.52 11.76 -9.13
CA ASN A 106 18.77 11.30 -8.55
C ASN A 106 19.61 10.51 -9.55
N LEU A 107 18.97 9.68 -10.39
CA LEU A 107 19.65 8.97 -11.47
C LEU A 107 20.24 9.95 -12.49
N LEU A 108 19.50 11.00 -12.87
CA LEU A 108 20.00 12.02 -13.80
C LEU A 108 21.22 12.76 -13.25
N HIS A 109 21.18 13.18 -11.97
CA HIS A 109 22.33 13.80 -11.31
C HIS A 109 23.51 12.85 -11.22
N TRP A 110 23.27 11.59 -10.84
CA TRP A 110 24.33 10.59 -10.79
C TRP A 110 24.97 10.35 -12.17
N LEU A 111 24.17 10.30 -13.24
CA LEU A 111 24.68 10.17 -14.61
C LEU A 111 25.53 11.38 -15.01
N GLU A 112 25.05 12.59 -14.70
CA GLU A 112 25.80 13.84 -14.95
C GLU A 112 27.18 13.80 -14.28
N ASP A 113 27.24 13.40 -13.01
CA ASP A 113 28.49 13.29 -12.26
C ASP A 113 29.43 12.25 -12.89
N ARG A 114 28.91 11.08 -13.27
CA ARG A 114 29.73 10.02 -13.91
C ARG A 114 30.33 10.48 -15.23
N PHE A 115 29.58 11.21 -16.04
CA PHE A 115 30.09 11.73 -17.31
C PHE A 115 31.08 12.89 -17.11
N LYS A 116 30.88 13.74 -16.10
CA LYS A 116 31.87 14.77 -15.71
C LYS A 116 33.18 14.15 -15.22
N ASP A 117 33.11 13.01 -14.53
CA ASP A 117 34.27 12.21 -14.12
C ASP A 117 34.97 11.48 -15.29
N GLY A 118 34.48 11.63 -16.52
CA GLY A 118 35.06 11.01 -17.72
C GLY A 118 34.74 9.52 -17.88
N CYS A 119 33.76 8.98 -17.14
CA CYS A 119 33.33 7.59 -17.32
C CYS A 119 32.73 7.39 -18.72
N SER A 120 33.11 6.30 -19.39
CA SER A 120 32.48 5.92 -20.65
C SER A 120 31.08 5.34 -20.43
N ILE A 121 30.27 5.33 -21.49
CA ILE A 121 28.94 4.70 -21.47
C ILE A 121 29.04 3.22 -21.03
N GLN A 122 30.05 2.48 -21.48
CA GLN A 122 30.23 1.08 -21.07
C GLN A 122 30.48 0.94 -19.56
N GLN A 123 31.24 1.86 -18.96
CA GLN A 123 31.49 1.87 -17.51
C GLN A 123 30.23 2.24 -16.72
N VAL A 124 29.43 3.18 -17.24
CA VAL A 124 28.15 3.54 -16.62
C VAL A 124 27.15 2.39 -16.72
N CYS A 125 27.04 1.73 -17.87
CA CYS A 125 26.17 0.56 -18.05
C CYS A 125 26.56 -0.58 -17.11
N SER A 126 27.87 -0.86 -16.93
CA SER A 126 28.30 -1.91 -16.01
C SER A 126 27.98 -1.59 -14.55
N GLN A 127 28.08 -0.33 -14.14
CA GLN A 127 27.70 0.12 -12.79
C GLN A 127 26.20 0.03 -12.54
N LEU A 128 25.37 0.28 -13.57
CA LEU A 128 23.93 0.11 -13.49
C LEU A 128 23.47 -1.34 -13.68
N ALA A 129 24.41 -2.30 -13.82
CA ALA A 129 24.14 -3.68 -14.17
C ALA A 129 23.24 -3.83 -15.42
N LEU A 130 23.34 -2.88 -16.35
CA LEU A 130 22.68 -2.94 -17.65
C LEU A 130 23.53 -3.83 -18.56
N SER A 131 23.09 -5.07 -18.76
CA SER A 131 23.69 -5.94 -19.76
C SER A 131 23.34 -5.42 -21.16
N ASN A 132 24.35 -5.20 -22.00
CA ASN A 132 24.13 -5.05 -23.45
C ASN A 132 23.45 -6.34 -23.92
N SER A 133 22.17 -6.23 -24.29
CA SER A 133 21.44 -7.31 -24.96
C SER A 133 21.88 -7.41 -26.42
#